data_AF-A0A183NJQ6-F1
#
_entry.id   AF-A0A183NJQ6-F1
#
_cell.length_a   1.000
_cell.length_b   1.000
_cell.length_c   1.000
_cell.angle_alpha   90.00
_cell.angle_beta   90.00
_cell.angle_gamma   90.00
#
_symmetry.space_group_name_H-M   'P 1'
#
loop_
_entity.id
_entity.type
_entity.pdbx_description
1 polymer ?
#
loop_
_entity_poly.entity_id
_entity_poly.type
_entity_poly.pdbx_seq_one_letter_code
_entity_poly.pdbx_strand_id
1 'polypeptide(L)'
;MSWWDYGYQIAGMGNRTTLVDNNTWNNSHIALVGKAMASNESEAYKTIQSLDVDYVLVIFGGYIGYSGDDINKFLWMVRIGGGEHPNEIRERDFLTSTGDYRIDKSASETMLNCLMYKLSYYRFGEVRLDMRTPLGFDRTRGSEIGRKNFELDYLEEAFTSKHWLVRIYRVLPPENLPHLSRTRRRIHHRASGKSRLNNRGRLNTPSKGSSKHFT
;
A
#
# COMPACT_ATOMS: atom_id res chain seq x y z
N MET A 1 -1.98 10.24 -11.34
CA MET A 1 -1.62 11.21 -10.29
C MET A 1 -0.12 11.48 -10.31
N SER A 2 0.28 12.73 -10.20
CA SER A 2 1.67 13.20 -10.08
C SER A 2 1.68 14.51 -9.30
N TRP A 3 2.86 15.02 -8.92
CA TRP A 3 2.96 16.40 -8.47
C TRP A 3 2.60 17.39 -9.59
N TRP A 4 2.14 18.60 -9.22
CA TRP A 4 1.54 19.57 -10.14
C TRP A 4 2.51 20.10 -11.19
N ASP A 5 3.81 20.20 -10.87
CA ASP A 5 4.87 20.65 -11.78
C ASP A 5 4.89 19.91 -13.12
N TYR A 6 4.45 18.64 -13.12
CA TYR A 6 4.57 17.75 -14.28
C TYR A 6 3.30 17.64 -15.12
N GLY A 7 2.18 18.26 -14.70
CA GLY A 7 0.87 18.04 -15.32
C GLY A 7 0.84 18.32 -16.81
N TYR A 8 1.40 19.46 -17.25
CA TYR A 8 1.47 19.81 -18.67
C TYR A 8 2.36 18.86 -19.50
N GLN A 9 3.46 18.38 -18.93
CA GLN A 9 4.36 17.46 -19.63
C GLN A 9 3.71 16.09 -19.80
N ILE A 10 2.98 15.62 -18.79
CA ILE A 10 2.24 14.35 -18.85
C ILE A 10 1.09 14.45 -19.87
N ALA A 11 0.34 15.56 -19.85
CA ALA A 11 -0.73 15.78 -20.82
C ALA A 11 -0.20 15.90 -22.25
N GLY A 12 0.85 16.69 -22.46
CA GLY A 12 1.42 16.97 -23.78
C GLY A 12 2.20 15.79 -24.38
N MET A 13 3.08 15.16 -23.61
CA MET A 13 3.96 14.08 -24.11
C MET A 13 3.38 12.69 -23.85
N GLY A 14 2.71 12.49 -22.72
CA GLY A 14 2.10 11.22 -22.35
C GLY A 14 0.70 11.01 -22.96
N ASN A 15 0.03 12.09 -23.39
CA ASN A 15 -1.34 12.07 -23.88
C ASN A 15 -2.27 11.30 -22.92
N ARG A 16 -2.24 11.68 -21.64
CA ARG A 16 -3.04 11.11 -20.56
C ARG A 16 -3.66 12.19 -19.69
N THR A 17 -4.83 11.89 -19.12
CA THR A 17 -5.51 12.76 -18.17
C THR A 17 -4.69 12.91 -16.89
N THR A 18 -4.52 14.14 -16.42
CA THR A 18 -3.84 14.47 -15.16
C THR A 18 -4.81 15.09 -14.19
N LEU A 19 -4.77 14.67 -12.91
CA LEU A 19 -5.63 15.21 -11.86
C LEU A 19 -5.30 16.66 -11.52
N VAL A 20 -4.02 16.98 -11.46
CA VAL A 20 -3.53 18.31 -11.08
C VAL A 20 -2.58 18.79 -12.17
N ASP A 21 -2.71 20.05 -12.51
CA ASP A 21 -1.93 20.72 -13.54
C ASP A 21 -1.17 21.94 -12.98
N ASN A 22 -0.33 22.52 -13.83
CA ASN A 22 0.52 23.66 -13.49
C ASN A 22 -0.24 25.00 -13.59
N ASN A 23 -1.57 24.98 -13.68
CA ASN A 23 -2.41 26.19 -13.70
C ASN A 23 -2.88 26.60 -12.29
N THR A 24 -2.68 25.74 -11.28
CA THR A 24 -2.85 26.01 -9.84
C THR A 24 -4.12 26.74 -9.40
N TRP A 25 -5.22 26.60 -10.16
CA TRP A 25 -6.46 27.34 -9.91
C TRP A 25 -7.32 26.75 -8.78
N ASN A 26 -7.14 25.47 -8.43
CA ASN A 26 -7.85 24.79 -7.36
C ASN A 26 -6.88 24.21 -6.32
N ASN A 27 -6.62 24.99 -5.27
CA ASN A 27 -5.69 24.65 -4.21
C ASN A 27 -6.11 23.42 -3.40
N SER A 28 -7.41 23.19 -3.21
CA SER A 28 -7.92 22.03 -2.46
C SER A 28 -7.58 20.71 -3.16
N HIS A 29 -7.58 20.68 -4.50
CA HIS A 29 -7.21 19.48 -5.24
C HIS A 29 -5.70 19.19 -5.14
N ILE A 30 -4.86 20.23 -5.18
CA ILE A 30 -3.41 20.11 -4.94
C ILE A 30 -3.16 19.60 -3.52
N ALA A 31 -3.92 20.09 -2.54
CA ALA A 31 -3.82 19.64 -1.16
C ALA A 31 -4.20 18.18 -0.97
N LEU A 32 -5.20 17.65 -1.70
CA LEU A 32 -5.52 16.22 -1.69
C LEU A 32 -4.38 15.36 -2.23
N VAL A 33 -3.72 15.79 -3.31
CA VAL A 33 -2.53 15.09 -3.82
C VAL A 33 -1.37 15.16 -2.83
N GLY A 34 -1.11 16.35 -2.27
CA GLY A 34 -0.10 16.52 -1.22
C GLY A 34 -0.38 15.66 0.01
N LYS A 35 -1.66 15.55 0.37
CA LYS A 35 -2.13 14.68 1.45
C LYS A 35 -1.85 13.22 1.15
N ALA A 36 -2.31 12.72 -0.01
CA ALA A 36 -2.08 11.34 -0.40
C ALA A 36 -0.58 10.97 -0.40
N MET A 37 0.28 11.85 -0.94
CA MET A 37 1.72 11.61 -0.98
C MET A 37 2.39 11.61 0.41
N ALA A 38 1.86 12.39 1.35
CA ALA A 38 2.39 12.51 2.70
C ALA A 38 1.80 11.48 3.69
N SER A 39 0.65 10.89 3.40
CA SER A 39 0.04 9.86 4.23
C SER A 39 0.76 8.50 4.12
N ASN A 40 0.48 7.59 5.05
CA ASN A 40 0.85 6.18 4.89
C ASN A 40 0.07 5.55 3.72
N GLU A 41 0.52 4.39 3.25
CA GLU A 41 -0.02 3.75 2.06
C GLU A 41 -1.54 3.45 2.14
N SER A 42 -2.03 2.96 3.28
CA SER A 42 -3.45 2.63 3.46
C SER A 42 -4.36 3.87 3.42
N GLU A 43 -3.97 4.97 4.06
CA GLU A 43 -4.74 6.22 4.03
C GLU A 43 -4.62 6.91 2.67
N ALA A 44 -3.44 6.87 2.06
CA ALA A 44 -3.22 7.37 0.72
C ALA A 44 -4.08 6.62 -0.30
N TYR A 45 -4.21 5.29 -0.17
CA TYR A 45 -5.03 4.46 -1.06
C TYR A 45 -6.50 4.88 -1.06
N LYS A 46 -7.08 5.22 0.10
CA LYS A 46 -8.46 5.75 0.17
C LYS A 46 -8.61 7.03 -0.65
N THR A 47 -7.64 7.93 -0.55
CA THR A 47 -7.63 9.18 -1.31
C THR A 47 -7.47 8.92 -2.81
N ILE A 48 -6.53 8.04 -3.18
CA ILE A 48 -6.28 7.60 -4.57
C ILE A 48 -7.56 7.00 -5.20
N GLN A 49 -8.27 6.13 -4.47
CA GLN A 49 -9.54 5.54 -4.90
C GLN A 49 -10.65 6.60 -5.04
N SER A 50 -10.75 7.54 -4.09
CA SER A 50 -11.75 8.62 -4.16
C SER A 50 -11.56 9.56 -5.35
N LEU A 51 -10.34 9.63 -5.87
CA LEU A 51 -9.95 10.44 -7.02
C LEU A 51 -9.89 9.63 -8.33
N ASP A 52 -10.30 8.37 -8.32
CA ASP A 52 -10.32 7.46 -9.48
C ASP A 52 -8.97 7.40 -10.21
N VAL A 53 -7.89 7.18 -9.44
CA VAL A 53 -6.51 7.16 -9.96
C VAL A 53 -6.08 5.76 -10.35
N ASP A 54 -5.70 5.58 -11.62
CA ASP A 54 -5.10 4.32 -12.10
C ASP A 54 -3.59 4.21 -11.88
N TYR A 55 -2.86 5.33 -12.05
CA TYR A 55 -1.39 5.36 -12.02
C TYR A 55 -0.85 6.51 -11.19
N VAL A 56 0.27 6.27 -10.50
CA VAL A 56 1.03 7.27 -9.75
C VAL A 56 2.43 7.40 -10.34
N LEU A 57 2.84 8.63 -10.67
CA LEU A 57 4.18 8.94 -11.17
C LEU A 57 4.96 9.73 -10.13
N VAL A 58 6.19 9.29 -9.85
CA VAL A 58 7.15 9.99 -8.99
C VAL A 58 8.49 10.19 -9.73
N ILE A 59 9.12 11.34 -9.51
CA ILE A 59 10.47 11.63 -9.95
C ILE A 59 11.44 11.33 -8.81
N PHE A 60 12.39 10.43 -9.07
CA PHE A 60 13.38 9.98 -8.09
C PHE A 60 14.80 10.28 -8.57
N GLY A 61 15.50 11.17 -7.88
CA GLY A 61 16.82 11.63 -8.29
C GLY A 61 17.99 10.85 -7.70
N GLY A 62 17.74 10.01 -6.69
CA GLY A 62 18.80 9.43 -5.85
C GLY A 62 19.77 8.48 -6.57
N TYR A 63 19.38 7.93 -7.73
CA TYR A 63 20.25 7.06 -8.53
C TYR A 63 21.33 7.84 -9.30
N ILE A 64 20.98 9.01 -9.85
CA ILE A 64 21.88 9.83 -10.68
C ILE A 64 22.36 11.12 -10.02
N GLY A 65 21.82 11.48 -8.85
CA GLY A 65 22.11 12.76 -8.20
C GLY A 65 21.31 13.92 -8.77
N TYR A 66 20.08 13.69 -9.26
CA TYR A 66 19.21 14.77 -9.74
C TYR A 66 18.54 15.47 -8.56
N SER A 67 18.76 16.77 -8.41
CA SER A 67 18.27 17.56 -7.27
C SER A 67 16.81 18.03 -7.41
N GLY A 68 16.25 18.04 -8.62
CA GLY A 68 14.88 18.48 -8.89
C GLY A 68 13.81 17.42 -8.65
N ASP A 69 14.09 16.42 -7.81
CA ASP A 69 13.23 15.26 -7.59
C ASP A 69 12.16 15.50 -6.52
N ASP A 70 11.21 14.57 -6.39
CA ASP A 70 10.04 14.78 -5.54
C ASP A 70 10.35 14.70 -4.04
N ILE A 71 11.42 14.00 -3.65
CA ILE A 71 11.87 13.95 -2.25
C ILE A 71 12.39 15.32 -1.77
N ASN A 72 13.05 16.12 -2.63
CA ASN A 72 13.47 17.48 -2.27
C ASN A 72 12.30 18.46 -2.21
N LYS A 73 11.26 18.22 -3.01
CA LYS A 73 10.05 19.04 -3.03
C LYS A 73 9.02 18.59 -1.98
N PHE A 74 9.23 17.46 -1.33
CA PHE A 74 8.25 16.80 -0.49
C PHE A 74 7.70 17.66 0.65
N LEU A 75 8.54 18.47 1.32
CA LEU A 75 8.06 19.36 2.39
C LEU A 75 7.05 20.40 1.88
N TRP A 76 7.11 20.80 0.61
CA TRP A 76 6.06 21.64 0.01
C TRP A 76 4.73 20.88 -0.09
N MET A 77 4.78 19.60 -0.46
CA MET A 77 3.59 18.74 -0.50
C MET A 77 2.96 18.61 0.90
N VAL A 78 3.79 18.40 1.93
CA VAL A 78 3.37 18.31 3.33
C VAL A 78 2.72 19.62 3.80
N ARG A 79 3.33 20.77 3.49
CA ARG A 79 2.80 22.09 3.86
C ARG A 79 1.46 22.39 3.20
N ILE A 80 1.33 22.09 1.90
CA ILE A 80 0.09 22.34 1.15
C ILE A 80 -1.02 21.38 1.64
N GLY A 81 -0.72 20.09 1.78
CA GLY A 81 -1.66 19.10 2.29
C GLY A 81 -2.10 19.37 3.74
N GLY A 82 -1.14 19.71 4.61
CA GLY A 82 -1.41 20.05 6.01
C GLY A 82 -2.13 21.39 6.22
N GLY A 83 -2.03 22.32 5.26
CA GLY A 83 -2.78 23.58 5.29
C GLY A 83 -4.30 23.37 5.24
N GLU A 84 -4.76 22.46 4.37
CA GLU A 84 -6.19 22.10 4.25
C GLU A 84 -6.59 20.96 5.19
N HIS A 85 -5.66 20.07 5.56
CA HIS A 85 -5.91 18.90 6.42
C HIS A 85 -5.02 18.87 7.69
N PRO A 86 -5.09 19.87 8.58
CA PRO A 86 -4.16 20.03 9.71
C PRO A 86 -4.26 18.95 10.80
N ASN A 87 -5.39 18.25 10.85
CA ASN A 87 -5.62 17.16 11.80
C ASN A 87 -4.97 15.85 11.35
N GLU A 88 -4.63 15.73 10.08
CA GLU A 88 -4.11 14.49 9.48
C GLU A 88 -2.61 14.60 9.16
N ILE A 89 -2.15 15.79 8.78
CA ILE A 89 -0.76 16.03 8.36
C ILE A 89 -0.20 17.22 9.11
N ARG A 90 0.98 17.01 9.72
CA ARG A 90 1.74 18.06 10.39
C ARG A 90 3.20 17.98 9.96
N GLU A 91 3.74 19.11 9.49
CA GLU A 91 5.13 19.18 9.03
C GLU A 91 6.13 18.67 10.06
N ARG A 92 5.89 18.98 11.34
CA ARG A 92 6.76 18.59 12.46
C ARG A 92 6.98 17.08 12.53
N ASP A 93 6.00 16.28 12.14
CA ASP A 93 6.02 14.82 12.24
C ASP A 93 6.98 14.19 11.23
N PHE A 94 7.32 14.91 10.15
CA PHE A 94 8.27 14.45 9.13
C PHE A 94 9.73 14.79 9.48
N LEU A 95 9.95 15.72 10.41
CA LEU A 95 11.27 16.15 10.84
C LEU A 95 11.77 15.31 12.03
N THR A 96 13.09 15.22 12.19
CA THR A 96 13.70 14.58 13.36
C THR A 96 13.38 15.34 14.66
N SER A 97 13.72 14.78 15.82
CA SER A 97 13.58 15.48 17.10
C SER A 97 14.36 16.82 17.14
N THR A 98 15.47 16.92 16.41
CA THR A 98 16.27 18.15 16.22
C THR A 98 15.67 19.12 15.21
N GLY A 99 14.66 18.70 14.43
CA GLY A 99 14.04 19.52 13.38
C GLY A 99 14.67 19.35 11.99
N ASP A 100 15.57 18.39 11.82
CA ASP A 100 16.22 18.13 10.53
C ASP A 100 15.30 17.32 9.60
N TYR A 101 15.39 17.60 8.31
CA TYR A 101 14.78 16.76 7.27
C TYR A 101 15.78 15.70 6.79
N ARG A 102 15.48 14.42 7.04
CA ARG A 102 16.39 13.29 6.80
C ARG A 102 15.65 12.15 6.11
N ILE A 103 16.41 11.31 5.39
CA ILE A 103 15.91 10.07 4.73
C ILE A 103 16.65 8.82 5.20
N ASP A 104 17.65 9.00 6.07
CA ASP A 104 18.47 7.97 6.66
C ASP A 104 17.78 7.34 7.89
N LYS A 105 18.50 6.50 8.64
CA LYS A 105 17.95 5.81 9.83
C LYS A 105 17.52 6.76 10.96
N SER A 106 17.97 8.01 10.94
CA SER A 106 17.58 9.04 11.91
C SER A 106 16.30 9.78 11.51
N ALA A 107 15.79 9.55 10.29
CA ALA A 107 14.53 10.10 9.83
C ALA A 107 13.37 9.69 10.75
N SER A 108 12.34 10.54 10.77
CA SER A 108 11.11 10.23 11.51
C SER A 108 10.43 8.97 10.96
N GLU A 109 9.77 8.23 11.84
CA GLU A 109 9.00 7.04 11.44
C GLU A 109 7.86 7.42 10.47
N THR A 110 7.29 8.62 10.60
CA THR A 110 6.32 9.17 9.65
C THR A 110 6.92 9.35 8.25
N MET A 111 8.15 9.89 8.16
CA MET A 111 8.85 10.04 6.87
C MET A 111 9.17 8.69 6.24
N LEU A 112 9.62 7.69 7.01
CA LEU A 112 9.95 6.37 6.49
C LEU A 112 8.72 5.54 6.09
N ASN A 113 7.53 5.90 6.59
CA ASN A 113 6.26 5.23 6.29
C ASN A 113 5.39 5.94 5.25
N CYS A 114 5.71 7.17 4.86
CA CYS A 114 4.87 7.91 3.92
C CYS A 114 4.91 7.28 2.52
N LEU A 115 3.83 7.48 1.77
CA LEU A 115 3.69 6.95 0.41
C LEU A 115 4.84 7.46 -0.47
N MET A 116 5.19 8.74 -0.41
CA MET A 116 6.29 9.30 -1.20
C MET A 116 7.62 8.58 -0.98
N TYR A 117 7.97 8.27 0.28
CA TYR A 117 9.20 7.53 0.60
C TYR A 117 9.14 6.13 0.02
N LYS A 118 8.03 5.42 0.25
CA LYS A 118 7.83 4.06 -0.27
C LYS A 118 7.93 4.01 -1.80
N LEU A 119 7.24 4.89 -2.52
CA LEU A 119 7.26 4.93 -3.99
C LEU A 119 8.63 5.36 -4.55
N SER A 120 9.35 6.26 -3.89
CA SER A 120 10.67 6.68 -4.38
C SER A 120 11.71 5.58 -4.20
N TYR A 121 11.74 4.96 -3.03
CA TYR A 121 12.80 4.03 -2.62
C TYR A 121 12.43 2.55 -2.77
N TYR A 122 11.30 2.21 -3.38
CA TYR A 122 10.91 0.81 -3.61
C TYR A 122 12.04 0.04 -4.33
N ARG A 123 12.51 -1.04 -3.70
CA ARG A 123 13.65 -1.88 -4.12
C ARG A 123 15.00 -1.15 -4.25
N PHE A 124 15.10 0.11 -3.86
CA PHE A 124 16.35 0.87 -3.92
C PHE A 124 17.36 0.40 -2.86
N GLY A 125 16.89 -0.19 -1.75
CA GLY A 125 17.74 -0.73 -0.69
C GLY A 125 18.69 -1.85 -1.13
N GLU A 126 18.42 -2.49 -2.26
CA GLU A 126 19.25 -3.57 -2.86
C GLU A 126 20.25 -3.03 -3.89
N VAL A 127 20.13 -1.76 -4.29
CA VAL A 127 20.94 -1.16 -5.34
C VAL A 127 22.31 -0.76 -4.79
N ARG A 128 23.37 -1.20 -5.48
CA ARG A 128 24.74 -0.72 -5.26
C ARG A 128 25.16 0.17 -6.41
N LEU A 129 25.39 1.45 -6.12
CA LEU A 129 25.81 2.43 -7.14
C LEU A 129 27.32 2.38 -7.38
N ASP A 130 28.11 2.42 -6.31
CA ASP A 130 29.57 2.39 -6.38
C ASP A 130 30.14 1.32 -5.42
N MET A 131 31.33 0.80 -5.69
CA MET A 131 31.98 -0.18 -4.79
C MET A 131 32.31 0.39 -3.40
N ARG A 132 32.41 1.72 -3.27
CA ARG A 132 32.76 2.41 -2.03
C ARG A 132 31.54 2.85 -1.22
N THR A 133 30.34 2.82 -1.80
CA THR A 133 29.11 3.25 -1.15
C THR A 133 28.31 2.05 -0.64
N PRO A 134 27.60 2.17 0.49
CA PRO A 134 26.72 1.12 0.97
C PRO A 134 25.54 0.87 0.00
N LEU A 135 24.83 -0.25 0.19
CA LEU A 135 23.59 -0.53 -0.54
C LEU A 135 22.50 0.49 -0.18
N GLY A 136 21.74 0.95 -1.17
CA GLY A 136 20.69 1.95 -0.98
C GLY A 136 21.26 3.33 -0.62
N PHE A 137 22.39 3.72 -1.21
CA PHE A 137 22.96 5.05 -1.04
C PHE A 137 22.30 6.04 -2.01
N ASP A 138 21.66 7.09 -1.49
CA ASP A 138 21.09 8.17 -2.31
C ASP A 138 22.19 9.21 -2.62
N ARG A 139 22.51 9.38 -3.91
CA ARG A 139 23.53 10.34 -4.38
C ARG A 139 23.13 11.80 -4.22
N THR A 140 21.84 12.11 -4.29
CA THR A 140 21.34 13.48 -4.14
C THR A 140 21.45 13.94 -2.68
N ARG A 141 21.16 13.06 -1.71
CA ARG A 141 21.26 13.38 -0.26
C ARG A 141 22.61 13.03 0.36
N GLY A 142 23.43 12.22 -0.32
CA GLY A 142 24.70 11.74 0.21
C GLY A 142 24.54 10.87 1.46
N SER A 143 23.46 10.09 1.55
CA SER A 143 23.18 9.26 2.74
C SER A 143 22.58 7.89 2.36
N GLU A 144 22.79 6.91 3.24
CA GLU A 144 22.16 5.59 3.15
C GLU A 144 20.70 5.70 3.61
N ILE A 145 19.77 5.10 2.84
CA ILE A 145 18.35 5.12 3.18
C ILE A 145 18.06 4.42 4.51
N GLY A 146 17.12 4.98 5.28
CA GLY A 146 16.73 4.45 6.59
C GLY A 146 16.05 3.09 6.53
N ARG A 147 15.06 2.93 5.66
CA ARG A 147 14.29 1.69 5.51
C ARG A 147 14.54 1.08 4.13
N LYS A 148 15.20 -0.08 4.13
CA LYS A 148 15.61 -0.79 2.90
C LYS A 148 14.56 -1.76 2.38
N ASN A 149 13.91 -2.47 3.29
CA ASN A 149 13.03 -3.58 2.96
C ASN A 149 11.61 -3.21 3.36
N PHE A 150 10.74 -3.10 2.36
CA PHE A 150 9.31 -2.91 2.52
C PHE A 150 8.63 -3.34 1.22
N GLU A 151 7.36 -3.72 1.33
CA GLU A 151 6.51 -4.04 0.21
C GLU A 151 5.45 -2.95 0.02
N LEU A 152 4.84 -2.96 -1.16
CA LEU A 152 3.69 -2.13 -1.50
C LEU A 152 2.49 -3.08 -1.53
N ASP A 153 1.49 -2.76 -0.73
CA ASP A 153 0.28 -3.57 -0.58
C ASP A 153 -0.81 -3.16 -1.59
N TYR A 154 -0.85 -1.86 -1.94
CA TYR A 154 -1.92 -1.27 -2.74
C TYR A 154 -1.47 -0.77 -4.11
N LEU A 155 -0.16 -0.77 -4.37
CA LEU A 155 0.42 -0.31 -5.63
C LEU A 155 1.45 -1.32 -6.13
N GLU A 156 1.55 -1.48 -7.45
CA GLU A 156 2.57 -2.29 -8.11
C GLU A 156 3.47 -1.43 -9.01
N GLU A 157 4.76 -1.77 -9.11
CA GLU A 157 5.69 -1.11 -10.02
C GLU A 157 5.32 -1.44 -11.48
N ALA A 158 4.88 -0.44 -12.24
CA ALA A 158 4.49 -0.62 -13.65
C ALA A 158 5.65 -0.29 -14.61
N PHE A 159 6.45 0.73 -14.27
CA PHE A 159 7.61 1.13 -15.06
C PHE A 159 8.62 1.90 -14.21
N THR A 160 9.91 1.62 -14.43
CA THR A 160 11.02 2.42 -13.90
C THR A 160 12.00 2.69 -15.03
N SER A 161 12.39 3.97 -15.19
CA SER A 161 13.30 4.36 -16.27
C SER A 161 14.72 3.80 -16.07
N LYS A 162 15.52 3.76 -17.14
CA LYS A 162 16.89 3.19 -17.12
C LYS A 162 17.77 3.69 -15.97
N HIS A 163 17.66 4.97 -15.65
CA HIS A 163 18.43 5.64 -14.61
C HIS A 163 17.57 5.97 -13.38
N TRP A 164 16.43 5.30 -13.24
CA TRP A 164 15.48 5.38 -12.13
C TRP A 164 14.95 6.79 -11.85
N LEU A 165 15.07 7.69 -12.83
CA LEU A 165 14.62 9.08 -12.70
C LEU A 165 13.09 9.19 -12.65
N VAL A 166 12.39 8.36 -13.41
CA VAL A 166 10.92 8.35 -13.51
C VAL A 166 10.46 6.97 -13.08
N ARG A 167 9.55 6.92 -12.11
CA ARG A 167 8.92 5.70 -11.63
C ARG A 167 7.41 5.84 -11.72
N ILE A 168 6.77 4.82 -12.27
CA ILE A 168 5.34 4.77 -12.48
C ILE A 168 4.82 3.52 -11.80
N TYR A 169 3.84 3.73 -10.93
CA TYR A 169 3.15 2.70 -10.18
C TYR A 169 1.71 2.60 -10.64
N ARG A 170 1.19 1.39 -10.72
CA ARG A 170 -0.22 1.12 -10.97
C ARG A 170 -0.93 0.87 -9.65
N VAL A 171 -2.12 1.43 -9.51
CA VAL A 171 -2.97 1.25 -8.35
C VAL A 171 -3.70 -0.09 -8.48
N LEU A 172 -3.60 -0.93 -7.45
CA LEU A 172 -4.29 -2.22 -7.43
C LEU A 172 -5.80 -2.03 -7.22
N PRO A 173 -6.64 -2.84 -7.88
CA PRO A 173 -8.08 -2.81 -7.64
C PRO A 173 -8.38 -3.19 -6.19
N PRO A 174 -9.49 -2.70 -5.62
CA PRO A 174 -9.89 -3.06 -4.27
C PRO A 174 -10.09 -4.58 -4.16
N GLU A 175 -9.63 -5.16 -3.06
CA GLU A 175 -9.84 -6.58 -2.81
C GLU A 175 -11.35 -6.90 -2.72
N ASN A 176 -11.83 -7.70 -3.67
CA ASN A 176 -13.24 -8.13 -3.73
C ASN A 176 -13.60 -9.22 -2.71
N LEU A 177 -12.67 -9.64 -1.84
CA LEU A 177 -12.93 -10.62 -0.79
C LEU A 177 -12.77 -9.99 0.60
N PRO A 178 -13.78 -10.07 1.48
CA PRO A 178 -13.58 -9.72 2.87
C PRO A 178 -12.57 -10.69 3.48
N HIS A 179 -11.43 -10.17 3.93
CA HIS A 179 -10.45 -10.93 4.70
C HIS A 179 -11.09 -11.28 6.05
N LEU A 180 -11.76 -12.44 6.12
CA LEU A 180 -12.27 -13.01 7.35
C LEU A 180 -11.07 -13.29 8.27
N SER A 181 -10.81 -12.37 9.20
CA SER A 181 -9.75 -12.49 10.19
C SER A 181 -9.99 -13.76 11.02
N ARG A 182 -9.32 -14.85 10.63
CA ARG A 182 -9.36 -16.16 11.27
C ARG A 182 -10.77 -16.65 11.60
N THR A 183 -11.48 -17.19 10.61
CA THR A 183 -12.37 -18.31 10.95
C THR A 183 -11.47 -19.52 11.27
N ARG A 184 -10.94 -19.60 12.49
CA ARG A 184 -10.65 -20.91 13.08
C ARG A 184 -12.03 -21.55 13.19
N ARG A 185 -12.47 -22.24 12.14
CA ARG A 185 -13.56 -23.21 12.26
C ARG A 185 -13.04 -24.20 13.29
N ARG A 186 -13.38 -23.99 14.55
CA ARG A 186 -13.30 -25.03 15.57
C ARG A 186 -14.31 -26.06 15.09
N ILE A 187 -13.85 -27.00 14.28
CA ILE A 187 -14.57 -28.24 14.05
C ILE A 187 -14.59 -28.90 15.43
N HIS A 188 -15.65 -28.67 16.19
CA HIS A 188 -15.94 -29.48 17.34
C HIS A 188 -16.24 -30.87 16.82
N HIS A 189 -15.23 -31.74 16.78
CA HIS A 189 -15.48 -33.16 16.76
C HIS A 189 -16.23 -33.48 18.05
N ARG A 190 -17.57 -33.53 17.98
CA ARG A 190 -18.35 -34.23 18.99
C ARG A 190 -17.80 -35.64 18.96
N ALA A 191 -17.17 -36.07 20.06
CA ALA A 191 -16.91 -37.47 20.28
C ALA A 191 -18.24 -38.19 20.07
N SER A 192 -18.31 -39.10 19.10
CA SER A 192 -19.45 -40.00 18.96
C SER A 192 -19.48 -40.83 20.25
N GLY A 193 -20.30 -40.41 21.21
CA GLY A 193 -20.65 -41.28 22.33
C GLY A 193 -21.14 -42.58 21.71
N LYS A 194 -20.51 -43.70 22.08
CA LYS A 194 -20.95 -45.04 21.67
C LYS A 194 -22.47 -45.07 21.83
N SER A 195 -23.21 -45.18 20.73
CA SER A 195 -24.64 -45.37 20.79
C SER A 195 -24.87 -46.65 21.59
N ARG A 196 -25.43 -46.54 22.79
CA ARG A 196 -26.00 -47.70 23.48
C ARG A 196 -26.96 -48.37 22.50
N LEU A 197 -26.68 -49.63 22.20
CA LEU A 197 -27.47 -50.58 21.40
C LEU A 197 -28.62 -49.95 20.58
N ASN A 198 -28.36 -49.65 19.32
CA ASN A 198 -29.42 -49.50 18.33
C ASN A 198 -30.00 -50.89 18.03
N ASN A 199 -31.08 -51.26 18.71
CA ASN A 199 -31.93 -52.41 18.34
C ASN A 199 -32.79 -52.09 17.09
N ARG A 200 -32.21 -51.45 16.07
CA ARG A 200 -32.85 -51.33 14.75
C ARG A 200 -32.42 -52.52 13.91
N GLY A 201 -33.17 -53.60 14.05
CA GLY A 201 -32.92 -54.84 13.32
C GLY A 201 -33.64 -56.09 13.87
N ARG A 202 -34.70 -55.94 14.67
CA ARG A 202 -35.58 -57.08 14.98
C ARG A 202 -36.74 -57.08 13.99
N LEU A 203 -36.68 -58.01 13.04
CA LEU A 203 -37.83 -58.43 12.25
C LEU A 203 -38.84 -59.08 13.20
N ASN A 204 -40.02 -58.47 13.33
CA ASN A 204 -41.18 -59.14 13.93
C ASN A 204 -41.59 -60.27 12.99
N THR A 205 -41.31 -61.51 13.36
CA THR A 205 -41.93 -62.67 12.72
C THR A 205 -43.40 -62.71 13.11
N PRO A 206 -44.35 -62.79 12.16
CA PRO A 206 -45.75 -62.96 12.51
C PRO A 206 -45.95 -64.35 13.11
N SER A 207 -46.58 -64.41 14.28
CA SER A 207 -47.12 -65.62 14.87
C SER A 207 -48.03 -66.32 13.86
N LYS A 208 -47.67 -67.53 13.43
CA LYS A 208 -48.56 -68.37 12.62
C LYS A 208 -49.76 -68.77 13.48
N GLY A 209 -50.93 -68.33 13.03
CA GLY A 209 -52.22 -68.72 13.59
C GLY A 209 -52.44 -70.23 13.57
N SER A 210 -53.27 -70.66 14.50
CA SER A 210 -53.77 -72.02 14.62
C SER A 210 -54.42 -72.53 13.32
N SER A 211 -54.08 -73.75 12.92
CA SER A 211 -55.02 -74.61 12.21
C SER A 211 -55.16 -75.92 12.99
N LYS A 212 -56.39 -76.15 13.46
CA LYS A 212 -56.89 -77.39 14.02
C LYS A 212 -56.65 -78.57 13.07
N HIS A 213 -56.43 -79.76 13.61
CA HIS A 213 -56.99 -80.99 13.04
C HIS A 213 -57.40 -81.95 14.17
N PHE A 214 -58.69 -82.31 14.15
CA PHE A 214 -59.22 -83.61 14.56
C PHE A 214 -58.39 -84.71 13.88
N THR A 215 -58.04 -85.83 14.50
CA THR A 215 -58.85 -86.84 15.21
C THR A 215 -57.99 -87.59 16.22
#